data_AF-A0A927HYB7-F1
#
_entry.id   AF-A0A927HYB7-F1
#
_cell.length_a   1.000
_cell.length_b   1.000
_cell.length_c   1.000
_cell.angle_alpha   90.00
_cell.angle_beta   90.00
_cell.angle_gamma   90.00
#
_symmetry.space_group_name_H-M   'P 1'
#
loop_
_entity.id
_entity.type
_entity.pdbx_description
1 polymer ?
#
loop_
_entity_poly.entity_id
_entity_poly.type
_entity_poly.pdbx_seq_one_letter_code
_entity_poly.pdbx_strand_id
1 'polypeptide(L)'
;MAGKSNLKPFEPGQSGNPAGKPKGSRNKLGEAFIQALYEDFTEHGTSVIETVRAEKPDQYLKVVASILPKELKVTTEVELNDEQLDQRIRQLASILELAIGGEGGVGEAAGGEAAPSRYN
;
A
#
# COMPACT_ATOMS: atom_id res chain seq x y z
N MET A 1 17.82 -6.74 55.65
CA MET A 1 18.12 -7.58 54.47
C MET A 1 17.29 -8.86 54.58
N ALA A 2 16.03 -8.86 54.13
CA ALA A 2 15.18 -10.05 54.17
C ALA A 2 15.38 -10.85 52.87
N GLY A 3 16.04 -12.00 52.99
CA GLY A 3 16.42 -12.86 51.88
C GLY A 3 15.22 -13.52 51.21
N LYS A 4 15.29 -13.63 49.88
CA LYS A 4 14.38 -14.40 49.02
C LYS A 4 14.58 -15.91 49.25
N SER A 5 14.30 -16.42 50.45
CA SER A 5 14.63 -17.80 50.84
C SER A 5 13.59 -18.85 50.45
N ASN A 6 12.49 -18.48 49.79
CA ASN A 6 11.37 -19.38 49.51
C ASN A 6 11.03 -19.57 48.01
N LEU A 7 11.91 -19.16 47.10
CA LEU A 7 11.68 -19.36 45.66
C LEU A 7 12.48 -20.59 45.19
N LYS A 8 11.77 -21.65 44.77
CA LYS A 8 12.39 -22.80 44.10
C LYS A 8 12.78 -22.36 42.68
N PRO A 9 14.06 -22.45 42.28
CA PRO A 9 14.46 -22.19 40.91
C PRO A 9 13.73 -23.13 39.94
N PHE A 10 13.37 -22.63 38.77
CA PHE A 10 12.83 -23.47 37.69
C PHE A 10 13.89 -24.48 37.22
N GLU A 11 13.45 -25.66 36.78
CA GLU A 11 14.37 -26.66 36.25
C GLU A 11 15.10 -26.12 35.01
N PRO A 12 16.40 -26.43 34.83
CA PRO A 12 17.13 -26.04 33.62
C PRO A 12 16.42 -26.53 32.36
N GLY A 13 15.99 -25.60 31.51
CA GLY A 13 15.23 -25.89 30.28
C GLY A 13 13.71 -25.72 30.39
N GLN A 14 13.17 -25.42 31.58
CA GLN A 14 11.74 -25.21 31.79
C GLN A 14 11.42 -23.73 32.02
N SER A 15 10.60 -23.15 31.14
CA SER A 15 10.08 -21.79 31.33
C SER A 15 9.15 -21.75 32.54
N GLY A 16 9.27 -20.72 33.39
CA GLY A 16 8.32 -20.46 34.48
C GLY A 16 6.91 -20.12 34.00
N ASN A 17 6.74 -19.87 32.70
CA ASN A 17 5.45 -19.84 32.02
C ASN A 17 5.51 -20.75 30.78
N PRO A 18 5.23 -22.06 30.92
CA PRO A 18 5.34 -23.03 29.84
C PRO A 18 4.30 -22.83 28.72
N ALA A 19 3.19 -22.14 29.00
CA ALA A 19 2.17 -21.79 28.01
C ALA A 19 2.47 -20.47 27.26
N GLY A 20 3.53 -19.74 27.67
CA GLY A 20 3.82 -18.41 27.14
C GLY A 20 2.71 -17.38 27.44
N LYS A 21 2.83 -16.19 26.86
CA LYS A 21 1.74 -15.21 26.91
C LYS A 21 0.56 -15.74 26.08
N PRO A 22 -0.70 -15.71 26.55
CA PRO A 22 -1.85 -16.15 25.76
C PRO A 22 -1.85 -15.49 24.39
N LYS A 23 -1.79 -16.32 23.34
CA LYS A 23 -1.79 -15.88 21.94
C LYS A 23 -3.05 -15.06 21.69
N GLY A 24 -2.88 -13.84 21.19
CA GLY A 24 -3.99 -12.93 20.89
C GLY A 24 -4.48 -12.04 22.04
N SER A 25 -3.89 -12.07 23.23
CA SER A 25 -4.28 -11.15 24.32
C SER A 25 -4.16 -9.66 23.95
N ARG A 26 -3.15 -9.28 23.15
CA ARG A 26 -3.02 -7.91 22.61
C ARG A 26 -4.07 -7.60 21.54
N ASN A 27 -4.37 -8.58 20.69
CA ASN A 27 -5.33 -8.41 19.60
C ASN A 27 -6.75 -8.28 20.15
N LYS A 28 -7.12 -9.10 21.14
CA LYS A 28 -8.40 -9.02 21.86
C LYS A 28 -8.60 -7.68 22.56
N LEU A 29 -7.54 -7.13 23.17
CA LEU A 29 -7.61 -5.80 23.78
C LEU A 29 -7.84 -4.72 22.72
N GLY A 30 -7.17 -4.81 21.56
CA GLY A 30 -7.36 -3.89 20.46
C GLY A 30 -8.78 -3.90 19.90
N GLU A 31 -9.34 -5.09 19.65
CA GLU A 31 -10.72 -5.26 19.16
C GLU A 31 -11.74 -4.69 20.16
N ALA A 32 -11.63 -5.06 21.45
CA ALA A 32 -12.51 -4.54 22.48
C ALA A 32 -12.41 -3.01 22.63
N PHE A 33 -11.21 -2.46 22.50
CA PHE A 33 -10.98 -1.01 22.58
C PHE A 33 -11.64 -0.27 21.41
N ILE A 34 -11.49 -0.77 20.19
CA ILE A 34 -12.12 -0.18 18.99
C ILE A 34 -13.65 -0.25 19.12
N GLN A 35 -14.19 -1.39 19.58
CA GLN A 35 -15.63 -1.55 19.79
C GLN A 35 -16.17 -0.53 20.81
N ALA A 36 -15.53 -0.41 21.97
CA ALA A 36 -15.92 0.55 22.99
C ALA A 36 -15.86 2.01 22.50
N LEU A 37 -14.81 2.37 21.75
CA LEU A 37 -14.71 3.70 21.15
C LEU A 37 -15.78 3.97 20.10
N TYR A 38 -16.16 2.96 19.31
CA TYR A 38 -17.22 3.10 18.32
C TYR A 38 -18.59 3.32 18.97
N GLU A 39 -18.89 2.58 20.04
CA GLU A 39 -20.12 2.74 20.81
C GLU A 39 -20.22 4.13 21.43
N ASP A 40 -19.15 4.59 22.12
CA ASP A 40 -19.07 5.94 22.68
C ASP A 40 -19.21 7.02 21.61
N PHE A 41 -18.52 6.87 20.48
CA PHE A 41 -18.61 7.83 19.38
C PHE A 41 -20.00 7.87 18.75
N THR A 42 -20.72 6.75 18.68
CA THR A 42 -22.08 6.70 18.15
C THR A 42 -23.06 7.48 19.03
N GLU A 43 -22.87 7.43 20.35
CA GLU A 43 -23.73 8.11 21.31
C GLU A 43 -23.36 9.59 21.51
N HIS A 44 -22.06 9.90 21.55
CA HIS A 44 -21.56 11.21 22.00
C HIS A 44 -20.77 11.99 20.94
N GLY A 45 -20.34 11.34 19.85
CA GLY A 45 -19.37 11.89 18.90
C GLY A 45 -19.77 13.24 18.30
N THR A 46 -21.03 13.41 17.92
CA THR A 46 -21.53 14.67 17.33
C THR A 46 -21.40 15.84 18.30
N SER A 47 -21.84 15.66 19.55
CA SER A 47 -21.76 16.69 20.60
C SER A 47 -20.30 17.05 20.94
N VAL A 48 -19.42 16.03 20.99
CA VAL A 48 -17.97 16.25 21.19
C VAL A 48 -17.37 17.02 20.02
N ILE A 49 -17.74 16.71 18.77
CA ILE A 49 -17.28 17.44 17.59
C ILE A 49 -17.69 18.92 17.64
N GLU A 50 -18.94 19.20 18.01
CA GLU A 50 -19.45 20.57 18.17
C GLU A 50 -18.68 21.33 19.27
N THR A 51 -18.48 20.68 20.42
CA THR A 51 -17.74 21.25 21.55
C THR A 51 -16.30 21.55 21.16
N VAL A 52 -15.59 20.61 20.53
CA VAL A 52 -14.20 20.81 20.08
C VAL A 52 -14.12 21.91 19.03
N ARG A 53 -15.09 22.01 18.12
CA ARG A 53 -15.15 23.09 17.13
C ARG A 53 -15.27 24.46 17.80
N ALA A 54 -16.09 24.58 18.86
CA ALA A 54 -16.30 25.82 19.58
C ALA A 54 -15.13 26.20 20.49
N GLU A 55 -14.61 25.24 21.27
CA GLU A 55 -13.60 25.50 22.30
C GLU A 55 -12.15 25.39 21.80
N LYS A 56 -11.89 24.52 20.82
CA LYS A 56 -10.55 24.19 20.31
C LYS A 56 -10.54 24.08 18.78
N PRO A 57 -10.84 25.18 18.06
CA PRO A 57 -10.97 25.15 16.60
C PRO A 57 -9.69 24.72 15.88
N ASP A 58 -8.50 24.99 16.43
CA ASP A 58 -7.23 24.55 15.85
C ASP A 58 -7.08 23.02 15.87
N GLN A 59 -7.53 22.36 16.95
CA GLN A 59 -7.51 20.91 17.07
C GLN A 59 -8.54 20.28 16.14
N TYR A 60 -9.73 20.86 16.05
CA TYR A 60 -10.74 20.44 15.09
C TYR A 60 -10.20 20.43 13.66
N LEU A 61 -9.57 21.53 13.23
CA LEU A 61 -8.99 21.63 11.88
C LEU A 61 -7.82 20.67 11.66
N LYS A 62 -6.98 20.43 12.67
CA LYS A 62 -5.90 19.41 12.60
C LYS A 62 -6.44 18.01 12.40
N VAL A 63 -7.51 17.64 13.11
CA VAL A 63 -8.17 16.33 12.94
C VAL A 63 -8.73 16.20 11.52
N VAL A 64 -9.45 17.22 11.03
CA VAL A 64 -9.96 17.23 9.64
C VAL A 64 -8.84 17.07 8.63
N ALA A 65 -7.74 17.82 8.77
CA ALA A 65 -6.57 17.71 7.89
C ALA A 65 -5.88 16.33 7.96
N SER A 66 -5.93 15.65 9.12
CA SER A 66 -5.30 14.33 9.30
C SER A 66 -6.04 13.19 8.61
N ILE A 67 -7.34 13.34 8.35
CA ILE A 67 -8.17 12.36 7.65
C ILE A 67 -7.96 12.46 6.14
N LEU A 68 -7.60 13.64 5.64
CA LEU A 68 -7.33 13.84 4.22
C LEU A 68 -6.04 13.11 3.83
N PRO A 69 -6.01 12.43 2.66
CA PRO A 69 -4.78 11.84 2.14
C PRO A 69 -3.70 12.92 2.01
N LYS A 70 -2.53 12.68 2.62
CA LYS A 70 -1.38 13.60 2.54
C LYS A 70 -0.82 13.72 1.12
N GLU A 71 -0.95 12.64 0.35
CA GLU A 71 -0.56 12.55 -1.04
C GLU A 71 -1.74 11.97 -1.81
N LEU A 72 -2.33 12.77 -2.71
CA LEU A 72 -3.21 12.24 -3.74
C LEU A 72 -2.32 11.54 -4.76
N LYS A 73 -2.10 10.23 -4.60
CA LYS A 73 -1.50 9.41 -5.65
C LYS A 73 -2.50 9.30 -6.80
N VAL A 74 -2.46 10.28 -7.69
CA VAL A 74 -3.05 10.14 -9.02
C VAL A 74 -2.11 9.24 -9.80
N THR A 75 -2.35 7.94 -9.78
CA THR A 75 -1.67 7.00 -10.67
C THR A 75 -2.23 7.20 -12.07
N THR A 76 -1.61 8.08 -12.86
CA THR A 76 -1.81 8.17 -14.32
C THR A 76 -1.01 7.11 -15.08
N GLU A 77 -0.24 6.28 -14.38
CA GLU A 77 0.48 5.15 -14.97
C GLU A 77 -0.51 4.04 -15.31
N VAL A 78 -1.12 4.14 -16.50
CA VAL A 78 -1.73 3.00 -17.16
C VAL A 78 -0.60 2.34 -17.95
N GLU A 79 -0.07 1.23 -17.44
CA GLU A 79 0.79 0.36 -18.24
C GLU A 79 -0.07 -0.24 -19.35
N LEU A 80 0.09 0.27 -20.57
CA LEU A 80 -0.50 -0.31 -21.76
C LEU A 80 0.54 -1.23 -22.38
N ASN A 81 0.13 -2.45 -22.74
CA ASN A 81 0.97 -3.26 -23.62
C ASN A 81 0.99 -2.66 -25.04
N ASP A 82 1.94 -3.10 -25.86
CA ASP A 82 2.14 -2.54 -27.21
C ASP A 82 0.87 -2.59 -28.07
N GLU A 83 0.06 -3.66 -27.94
CA GLU A 83 -1.21 -3.80 -28.66
C GLU A 83 -2.24 -2.76 -28.22
N GLN A 84 -2.37 -2.53 -26.91
CA GLN A 84 -3.28 -1.55 -26.34
C GLN A 84 -2.83 -0.12 -26.67
N LEU A 85 -1.52 0.13 -26.67
CA LEU A 85 -0.94 1.41 -27.06
C LEU A 85 -1.23 1.71 -28.54
N ASP A 86 -1.03 0.73 -29.43
CA ASP A 86 -1.34 0.83 -30.85
C ASP A 86 -2.83 1.10 -31.09
N GLN A 87 -3.72 0.41 -30.37
CA GLN A 87 -5.16 0.64 -30.46
C GLN A 87 -5.52 2.07 -30.04
N ARG A 88 -4.93 2.59 -28.97
CA ARG A 88 -5.17 3.96 -28.51
C ARG A 88 -4.65 5.00 -29.48
N ILE A 89 -3.45 4.80 -30.03
CA ILE A 89 -2.87 5.67 -31.05
C ILE A 89 -3.78 5.71 -32.29
N ARG A 90 -4.29 4.55 -32.73
CA ARG A 90 -5.24 4.45 -33.86
C ARG A 90 -6.56 5.17 -33.57
N GLN A 91 -7.11 5.01 -32.38
CA GLN A 91 -8.34 5.71 -31.97
C GLN A 91 -8.16 7.23 -31.96
N LEU A 92 -7.05 7.73 -31.39
CA LEU A 92 -6.78 9.16 -31.33
C LEU A 92 -6.50 9.76 -32.71
N ALA A 93 -5.74 9.07 -33.55
CA ALA A 93 -5.47 9.51 -34.91
C ALA A 93 -6.74 9.57 -35.76
N SER A 94 -7.68 8.63 -35.59
CA SER A 94 -8.99 8.67 -36.23
C SER A 94 -9.78 9.92 -35.81
N ILE A 95 -9.82 10.23 -34.51
CA ILE A 95 -10.51 11.42 -33.98
C ILE A 95 -9.88 12.72 -34.51
N LEU A 96 -8.55 12.74 -34.68
CA LEU A 96 -7.79 13.90 -35.14
C LEU A 96 -7.60 13.94 -36.65
N GLU A 97 -8.20 13.00 -37.40
CA GLU A 97 -8.05 12.84 -38.85
C GLU A 97 -6.58 12.74 -39.32
N LEU A 98 -5.71 12.19 -38.47
CA LEU A 98 -4.30 11.96 -38.77
C LEU A 98 -4.11 10.60 -39.44
N ALA A 99 -3.41 10.58 -40.58
CA ALA A 99 -3.02 9.33 -41.22
C ALA A 99 -1.79 8.72 -40.54
N ILE A 100 -1.91 7.49 -40.06
CA ILE A 100 -0.80 6.68 -39.54
C ILE A 100 -0.61 5.47 -40.45
N GLY A 101 0.61 5.27 -40.94
CA GLY A 101 0.98 4.21 -41.89
C GLY A 101 0.80 2.82 -41.30
N GLY A 102 0.25 1.90 -42.09
CA GLY A 102 0.03 0.51 -41.71
C GLY A 102 1.17 -0.41 -42.13
N GLU A 103 1.28 -1.49 -41.35
CA GLU A 103 1.91 -2.78 -41.64
C GLU A 103 3.35 -2.98 -41.16
N GLY A 104 3.49 -3.98 -40.28
CA GLY A 104 4.74 -4.52 -39.82
C GLY A 104 5.52 -5.15 -40.98
N GLY A 105 6.79 -4.80 -41.06
CA GLY A 105 7.79 -5.50 -41.84
C GLY A 105 8.90 -5.96 -40.90
N VAL A 106 8.84 -7.23 -40.48
CA VAL A 106 10.03 -7.94 -40.00
C VAL A 106 10.99 -7.99 -41.19
N GLY A 107 12.03 -7.16 -41.17
CA GLY A 107 13.07 -7.13 -42.19
C GLY A 107 13.94 -8.38 -42.07
N GLU A 108 13.56 -9.42 -42.80
CA GLU A 108 14.37 -10.61 -43.08
C GLU A 108 15.59 -10.21 -43.94
N ALA A 109 16.76 -10.17 -43.32
CA ALA A 109 18.04 -9.98 -44.01
C ALA A 109 18.71 -11.34 -44.23
N ALA A 110 18.34 -12.02 -45.32
CA ALA A 110 19.05 -13.19 -45.82
C ALA A 110 19.87 -12.82 -47.08
N GLY A 111 21.16 -12.58 -46.86
CA GLY A 111 22.27 -13.20 -47.59
C GLY A 111 22.52 -12.87 -49.08
N GLY A 112 23.70 -12.27 -49.32
CA GLY A 112 24.71 -12.91 -50.16
C GLY A 112 25.36 -12.05 -51.25
N GLU A 113 26.68 -11.81 -51.13
CA GLU A 113 27.61 -12.13 -52.23
C GLU A 113 29.03 -12.32 -51.70
N ALA A 114 29.71 -13.36 -52.18
CA ALA A 114 30.96 -13.89 -51.65
C ALA A 114 32.19 -13.49 -52.49
N ALA A 115 33.22 -12.96 -51.80
CA ALA A 115 34.67 -13.13 -51.97
C ALA A 115 35.34 -12.77 -53.34
N PRO A 116 36.66 -12.43 -53.36
CA PRO A 116 37.68 -13.44 -53.09
C PRO A 116 38.86 -13.01 -52.18
N SER A 117 39.38 -14.05 -51.55
CA SER A 117 40.62 -14.23 -50.81
C SER A 117 41.88 -13.59 -51.44
N ARG A 118 42.73 -12.98 -50.60
CA ARG A 118 44.19 -13.09 -50.75
C ARG A 118 44.87 -13.37 -49.40
N TYR A 119 45.61 -14.46 -49.44
CA TYR A 119 46.45 -15.09 -48.42
C TYR A 119 47.58 -14.16 -47.94
N ASN A 120 48.03 -14.35 -46.69
CA ASN A 120 49.42 -14.16 -46.28
C ASN A 120 49.90 -15.47 -45.65
#